data_AF-A0A2S4ZCU7-F1
#
_entry.id   AF-A0A2S4ZCU7-F1
#
_cell.length_a   1.000
_cell.length_b   1.000
_cell.length_c   1.000
_cell.angle_alpha   90.00
_cell.angle_beta   90.00
_cell.angle_gamma   90.00
#
_symmetry.space_group_name_H-M   'P 1'
#
loop_
_entity.id
_entity.type
_entity.pdbx_description
1 polymer ?
#
loop_
_entity_poly.entity_id
_entity_poly.type
_entity_poly.pdbx_seq_one_letter_code
_entity_poly.pdbx_strand_id
1 'polypeptide(L)'
;MALNPDTGEGFDAPTPAEAYAGAPELRREMHAVLELGAVRDGRRAGMVTEPPTADDTVAERVYLLRRAALMDRMAMDDPGPGARGAAARAAYQLAQFDHQHPAMTAGPHAPRSSEFDVSQRPYVRQEYAAWTAVGQPGSTS
;
A
#
# COMPACT_ATOMS: atom_id res chain seq x y z
N MET A 1 16.56 -2.17 -20.74
CA MET A 1 15.25 -1.51 -20.54
C MET A 1 15.43 -0.45 -19.47
N ALA A 2 14.77 0.70 -19.61
CA ALA A 2 14.74 1.71 -18.55
C ALA A 2 13.62 1.33 -17.56
N LEU A 3 13.91 1.41 -16.25
CA LEU A 3 12.91 1.16 -15.21
C LEU A 3 11.86 2.27 -15.23
N ASN A 4 10.59 1.91 -15.39
CA ASN A 4 9.48 2.88 -15.37
C ASN A 4 8.48 2.56 -14.25
N PRO A 5 8.50 3.30 -13.13
CA PRO A 5 7.61 3.04 -12.01
C PRO A 5 6.14 3.39 -12.29
N ASP A 6 5.84 4.20 -13.31
CA ASP A 6 4.45 4.48 -13.70
C ASP A 6 3.80 3.24 -14.33
N THR A 7 4.53 2.56 -15.22
CA THR A 7 4.02 1.38 -15.95
C THR A 7 4.35 0.05 -15.29
N GLY A 8 5.33 0.02 -14.38
CA GLY A 8 5.91 -1.22 -13.87
C GLY A 8 6.89 -1.88 -14.84
N GLU A 9 7.18 -1.26 -15.98
CA GLU A 9 8.10 -1.83 -16.98
C GLU A 9 9.51 -1.94 -16.42
N GLY A 10 10.11 -3.11 -16.62
CA GLY A 10 11.44 -3.45 -16.15
C GLY A 10 11.50 -3.88 -14.69
N PHE A 11 10.37 -3.89 -13.98
CA PHE A 11 10.29 -4.44 -12.62
C PHE A 11 9.78 -5.88 -12.61
N ASP A 12 10.31 -6.71 -11.72
CA ASP A 12 9.78 -8.04 -11.39
C ASP A 12 8.65 -7.94 -10.35
N ALA A 13 7.65 -7.10 -10.65
CA ALA A 13 6.45 -6.91 -9.87
C ALA A 13 5.24 -6.77 -10.83
N PRO A 14 4.00 -7.05 -10.38
CA PRO A 14 2.83 -6.91 -11.23
C PRO A 14 2.72 -5.48 -11.80
N THR A 15 2.32 -5.39 -13.07
CA THR A 15 1.94 -4.12 -13.68
C THR A 15 0.75 -3.52 -12.93
N PRO A 16 0.51 -2.20 -13.04
CA PRO A 16 -0.65 -1.62 -12.37
C PRO A 16 -1.98 -2.22 -12.83
N ALA A 17 -2.10 -2.58 -14.11
CA ALA A 17 -3.28 -3.22 -14.66
C ALA A 17 -3.55 -4.58 -14.00
N GLU A 18 -2.51 -5.37 -13.76
CA GLU A 18 -2.61 -6.67 -13.09
C GLU A 18 -2.91 -6.49 -11.60
N ALA A 19 -2.17 -5.61 -10.90
CA ALA A 19 -2.31 -5.41 -9.46
C ALA A 19 -3.69 -4.89 -9.05
N TYR A 20 -4.30 -4.03 -9.87
CA TYR A 20 -5.54 -3.33 -9.52
C TYR A 20 -6.77 -3.82 -10.28
N ALA A 21 -6.69 -4.94 -11.01
CA ALA A 21 -7.81 -5.49 -11.78
C ALA A 21 -9.09 -5.70 -10.97
N GLY A 22 -8.97 -6.08 -9.69
CA GLY A 22 -10.10 -6.27 -8.76
C GLY A 22 -10.29 -5.14 -7.75
N ALA A 23 -9.59 -4.01 -7.91
CA ALA A 23 -9.62 -2.95 -6.91
C ALA A 23 -10.98 -2.20 -6.93
N PRO A 24 -11.49 -1.73 -5.78
CA PRO A 24 -12.70 -0.92 -5.75
C PRO A 24 -12.57 0.38 -6.55
N GLU A 25 -13.69 0.92 -7.00
CA GLU A 25 -13.77 2.26 -7.60
C GLU A 25 -13.07 3.32 -6.76
N LEU A 26 -12.33 4.23 -7.39
CA LEU A 26 -11.45 5.22 -6.71
C LEU A 26 -12.18 6.01 -5.63
N ARG A 27 -13.38 6.51 -5.92
CA ARG A 27 -14.17 7.27 -4.95
C ARG A 27 -14.57 6.44 -3.74
N ARG A 28 -14.97 5.17 -3.95
CA ARG A 28 -15.32 4.25 -2.85
C ARG A 28 -14.10 3.92 -2.01
N GLU A 29 -12.96 3.68 -2.64
CA GLU A 29 -11.70 3.42 -1.94
C GLU A 29 -11.24 4.63 -1.12
N MET A 30 -11.38 5.85 -1.65
CA MET A 30 -11.07 7.07 -0.94
C MET A 30 -11.90 7.21 0.35
N HIS A 31 -13.21 6.97 0.31
CA HIS A 31 -14.05 6.97 1.51
C HIS A 31 -13.59 5.93 2.54
N ALA A 32 -13.33 4.69 2.10
CA ALA A 32 -12.88 3.63 2.99
C ALA A 32 -11.51 3.94 3.65
N VAL A 33 -10.57 4.49 2.90
CA VAL A 33 -9.25 4.89 3.43
C VAL A 33 -9.37 6.03 4.44
N LEU A 34 -10.28 7.00 4.22
CA LEU A 34 -10.54 8.08 5.17
C LEU A 34 -11.13 7.55 6.48
N GLU A 35 -12.07 6.61 6.42
CA GLU A 35 -12.65 5.97 7.60
C GLU A 35 -11.60 5.19 8.40
N LEU A 36 -10.77 4.38 7.73
CA LEU A 36 -9.66 3.67 8.37
C LEU A 36 -8.67 4.64 9.05
N GLY A 37 -8.36 5.76 8.38
CA GLY A 37 -7.50 6.81 8.92
C GLY A 37 -8.09 7.46 10.17
N ALA A 38 -9.39 7.75 10.18
CA ALA A 38 -10.06 8.33 11.34
C ALA A 38 -10.06 7.38 12.55
N VAL A 39 -10.32 6.08 12.33
CA VAL A 39 -10.25 5.04 13.39
C VAL A 39 -8.84 4.93 13.96
N ARG A 40 -7.84 4.93 13.10
CA ARG A 40 -6.42 4.92 13.48
C ARG A 40 -6.04 6.15 14.31
N ASP A 41 -6.39 7.35 13.84
CA ASP A 41 -6.00 8.59 14.51
C ASP A 41 -6.74 8.73 15.86
N GLY A 42 -7.99 8.27 15.96
CA GLY A 42 -8.72 8.16 17.23
C GLY A 42 -8.01 7.24 18.24
N ARG A 43 -7.53 6.07 17.79
CA ARG A 43 -6.71 5.16 18.63
C ARG A 43 -5.42 5.80 19.11
N ARG A 44 -4.81 6.67 18.30
CA ARG A 44 -3.56 7.36 18.66
C ARG A 44 -3.78 8.56 19.58
N ALA A 45 -4.92 9.24 19.45
CA ALA A 45 -5.28 10.42 20.24
C ALA A 45 -5.72 10.05 21.67
N GLY A 46 -6.42 8.93 21.83
CA GLY A 46 -6.52 8.29 23.14
C GLY A 46 -5.15 7.72 23.48
N MET A 47 -4.40 8.33 24.41
CA MET A 47 -3.09 7.83 24.81
C MET A 47 -3.20 6.42 25.39
N VAL A 48 -3.15 5.41 24.53
CA VAL A 48 -2.97 4.02 24.94
C VAL A 48 -1.49 3.92 25.32
N THR A 49 -1.23 3.82 26.63
CA THR A 49 0.12 3.62 27.17
C THR A 49 0.62 2.19 26.98
N GLU A 50 -0.24 1.31 26.48
CA GLU A 50 0.06 -0.08 26.19
C GLU A 50 0.65 -0.23 24.78
N PRO A 51 1.56 -1.19 24.57
CA PRO A 51 2.05 -1.52 23.23
C PRO A 51 0.88 -1.85 22.29
N PRO A 52 0.98 -1.52 20.99
CA PRO A 52 -0.05 -1.88 20.03
C PRO A 52 -0.25 -3.40 19.99
N THR A 53 -1.51 -3.82 19.90
CA THR A 53 -1.85 -5.24 19.80
C THR A 53 -1.48 -5.81 18.42
N ALA A 54 -1.52 -7.14 18.27
CA ALA A 54 -1.35 -7.77 16.97
C ALA A 54 -2.44 -7.30 15.98
N ASP A 55 -3.68 -7.16 16.44
CA ASP A 55 -4.80 -6.67 15.63
C ASP A 55 -4.63 -5.21 15.21
N ASP A 56 -4.08 -4.35 16.08
CA ASP A 56 -3.76 -2.98 15.73
C ASP A 56 -2.67 -2.90 14.65
N THR A 57 -1.67 -3.78 14.74
CA THR A 57 -0.60 -3.87 13.74
C THR A 57 -1.14 -4.32 12.38
N VAL A 58 -2.03 -5.32 12.36
CA VAL A 58 -2.74 -5.76 11.15
C VAL A 58 -3.59 -4.63 10.56
N ALA A 59 -4.35 -3.92 11.39
CA ALA A 59 -5.18 -2.80 10.94
C ALA A 59 -4.35 -1.63 10.38
N GLU A 60 -3.23 -1.28 11.02
CA GLU A 60 -2.30 -0.26 10.53
C GLU A 60 -1.75 -0.65 9.16
N ARG A 61 -1.33 -1.91 9.00
CA ARG A 61 -0.81 -2.38 7.72
C ARG A 61 -1.86 -2.31 6.61
N VAL A 62 -3.08 -2.76 6.87
CA VAL A 62 -4.19 -2.69 5.89
C VAL A 62 -4.45 -1.24 5.49
N TYR A 63 -4.46 -0.32 6.45
CA TYR A 63 -4.59 1.12 6.15
C TYR A 63 -3.46 1.62 5.26
N LEU A 64 -2.19 1.33 5.61
CA LEU A 64 -1.02 1.77 4.84
C LEU A 64 -1.03 1.20 3.42
N LEU A 65 -1.34 -0.09 3.26
CA LEU A 65 -1.41 -0.77 1.96
C LEU A 65 -2.49 -0.15 1.08
N ARG A 66 -3.71 -0.01 1.59
CA ARG A 66 -4.84 0.57 0.84
C ARG A 66 -4.61 2.03 0.48
N ARG A 67 -4.05 2.82 1.41
CA ARG A 67 -3.66 4.21 1.15
C ARG A 67 -2.57 4.29 0.08
N ALA A 68 -1.53 3.47 0.14
CA ALA A 68 -0.47 3.48 -0.85
C ALA A 68 -1.00 3.08 -2.24
N ALA A 69 -1.84 2.05 -2.33
CA ALA A 69 -2.48 1.62 -3.57
C ALA A 69 -3.41 2.69 -4.15
N LEU A 70 -4.20 3.37 -3.30
CA LEU A 70 -5.05 4.48 -3.74
C LEU A 70 -4.22 5.62 -4.34
N MET A 71 -3.15 6.04 -3.66
CA MET A 71 -2.30 7.12 -4.16
C MET A 71 -1.57 6.74 -5.45
N ASP A 72 -1.13 5.47 -5.58
CA ASP A 72 -0.55 4.97 -6.83
C ASP A 72 -1.55 5.05 -7.98
N ARG A 73 -2.79 4.63 -7.76
CA ARG A 73 -3.87 4.70 -8.75
C ARG A 73 -4.23 6.12 -9.14
N MET A 74 -4.34 7.04 -8.18
CA MET A 74 -4.59 8.46 -8.47
C MET A 74 -3.45 9.09 -9.29
N ALA A 75 -2.20 8.72 -9.01
CA ALA A 75 -1.05 9.21 -9.76
C ALA A 75 -0.97 8.67 -11.20
N MET A 76 -1.69 7.60 -11.52
CA MET A 76 -1.83 7.08 -12.88
C MET A 76 -2.99 7.73 -13.63
N ASP A 77 -4.10 8.01 -12.93
CA ASP A 77 -5.29 8.64 -13.51
C ASP A 77 -5.04 10.12 -13.88
N ASP A 78 -4.37 10.87 -12.99
CA ASP A 78 -3.95 12.26 -13.22
C ASP A 78 -2.47 12.46 -12.82
N PRO A 79 -1.53 12.20 -13.74
CA PRO A 79 -0.10 12.15 -13.44
C PRO A 79 0.55 13.54 -13.32
N GLY A 80 0.20 14.26 -12.25
CA GLY A 80 0.91 15.47 -11.83
C GLY A 80 2.18 15.15 -11.01
N PRO A 81 3.22 16.01 -11.01
CA PRO A 81 4.40 15.85 -10.15
C PRO A 81 4.06 15.68 -8.66
N GLY A 82 3.02 16.39 -8.19
CA GLY A 82 2.51 16.26 -6.82
C GLY A 82 1.90 14.88 -6.54
N ALA A 83 1.13 14.34 -7.49
CA ALA A 83 0.50 13.02 -7.35
C ALA A 83 1.55 11.90 -7.32
N ARG A 84 2.53 11.94 -8.24
CA ARG A 84 3.65 10.99 -8.26
C ARG A 84 4.47 11.02 -6.98
N GLY A 85 4.80 12.22 -6.49
CA GLY A 85 5.53 12.37 -5.23
C GLY A 85 4.75 11.85 -4.02
N ALA A 86 3.44 12.08 -3.98
CA ALA A 86 2.58 11.59 -2.91
C ALA A 86 2.43 10.07 -2.93
N ALA A 87 2.31 9.47 -4.12
CA ALA A 87 2.30 8.01 -4.30
C ALA A 87 3.63 7.38 -3.85
N ALA A 88 4.76 7.92 -4.28
CA ALA A 88 6.08 7.44 -3.86
C ALA A 88 6.28 7.53 -2.35
N ARG A 89 5.83 8.62 -1.72
CA ARG A 89 5.88 8.78 -0.26
C ARG A 89 4.99 7.78 0.47
N ALA A 90 3.77 7.56 0.00
CA ALA A 90 2.86 6.58 0.62
C ALA A 90 3.43 5.15 0.48
N ALA A 91 3.98 4.81 -0.69
CA ALA A 91 4.65 3.55 -0.93
C ALA A 91 5.85 3.33 0.02
N TYR A 92 6.68 4.35 0.21
CA TYR A 92 7.80 4.29 1.15
C TYR A 92 7.34 4.07 2.60
N GLN A 93 6.22 4.68 3.02
CA GLN A 93 5.68 4.49 4.36
C GLN A 93 5.23 3.04 4.60
N LEU A 94 4.57 2.42 3.62
CA LEU A 94 4.25 0.99 3.68
C LEU A 94 5.53 0.15 3.76
N ALA A 95 6.50 0.38 2.85
CA ALA A 95 7.74 -0.40 2.81
C ALA A 95 8.54 -0.32 4.12
N GLN A 96 8.55 0.83 4.78
CA GLN A 96 9.22 0.98 6.07
C GLN A 96 8.49 0.27 7.21
N PHE A 97 7.16 0.33 7.22
CA PHE A 97 6.36 -0.46 8.17
C PHE A 97 6.64 -1.95 7.97
N ASP A 98 6.55 -2.44 6.75
CA ASP A 98 6.76 -3.85 6.43
C ASP A 98 8.20 -4.32 6.66
N HIS A 99 9.18 -3.42 6.55
CA HIS A 99 10.54 -3.73 6.95
C HIS A 99 10.68 -3.99 8.46
N GLN A 100 9.90 -3.28 9.28
CA GLN A 100 9.83 -3.51 10.73
C GLN A 100 8.97 -4.73 11.08
N HIS A 101 8.07 -5.13 10.18
CA HIS A 101 7.10 -6.22 10.35
C HIS A 101 7.16 -7.24 9.18
N PRO A 102 8.31 -7.91 8.95
CA PRO A 102 8.51 -8.74 7.76
C PRO A 102 7.56 -9.94 7.66
N ALA A 103 7.04 -10.43 8.80
CA ALA A 103 6.06 -11.52 8.81
C ALA A 103 4.72 -11.16 8.14
N MET A 104 4.48 -9.89 7.85
CA MET A 104 3.23 -9.43 7.26
C MET A 104 3.29 -9.25 5.73
N THR A 105 4.48 -9.34 5.13
CA THR A 105 4.65 -9.23 3.67
C THR A 105 4.22 -10.51 2.99
N ALA A 106 3.58 -10.40 1.83
CA ALA A 106 3.03 -11.54 1.11
C ALA A 106 3.66 -11.78 -0.26
N GLY A 107 4.32 -10.79 -0.84
CA GLY A 107 4.94 -10.92 -2.16
C GLY A 107 6.38 -11.43 -2.15
N PRO A 108 6.92 -11.78 -3.34
CA PRO A 108 8.23 -12.41 -3.49
C PRO A 108 9.41 -11.49 -3.12
N HIS A 109 9.28 -10.17 -3.31
CA HIS A 109 10.36 -9.23 -3.01
C HIS A 109 10.16 -8.52 -1.68
N ALA A 110 11.22 -8.48 -0.88
CA ALA A 110 11.24 -7.78 0.39
C ALA A 110 11.11 -6.25 0.20
N PRO A 111 10.63 -5.50 1.22
CA PRO A 111 10.41 -4.04 1.13
C PRO A 111 11.66 -3.21 0.81
N ARG A 112 12.86 -3.75 1.04
CA ARG A 112 14.16 -3.11 0.75
C ARG A 112 14.94 -3.85 -0.34
N SER A 113 14.25 -4.60 -1.20
CA SER A 113 14.88 -5.18 -2.38
C SER A 113 15.44 -4.07 -3.28
N SER A 114 16.64 -4.28 -3.83
CA SER A 114 17.25 -3.37 -4.82
C SER A 114 16.38 -3.20 -6.07
N GLU A 115 15.47 -4.15 -6.30
CA GLU A 115 14.42 -4.08 -7.30
C GLU A 115 13.61 -2.77 -7.24
N PHE A 116 13.47 -2.16 -6.05
CA PHE A 116 12.64 -0.98 -5.83
C PHE A 116 13.43 0.31 -5.57
N ASP A 117 14.73 0.34 -5.88
CA ASP A 117 15.61 1.48 -5.59
C ASP A 117 15.15 2.79 -6.27
N VAL A 118 14.57 2.69 -7.47
CA VAL A 118 14.04 3.84 -8.22
C VAL A 118 12.73 4.35 -7.63
N SER A 119 11.89 3.44 -7.12
CA SER A 119 10.59 3.76 -6.53
C SER A 119 10.01 2.57 -5.79
N GLN A 120 9.36 2.82 -4.65
CA GLN A 120 8.63 1.80 -3.89
C GLN A 120 7.22 1.50 -4.44
N ARG A 121 6.81 2.15 -5.54
CA ARG A 121 5.47 1.95 -6.11
C ARG A 121 5.24 0.52 -6.65
N PRO A 122 6.20 -0.14 -7.32
CA PRO A 122 6.06 -1.54 -7.72
C PRO A 122 5.94 -2.50 -6.51
N TYR A 123 6.59 -2.20 -5.39
CA TYR A 123 6.40 -2.94 -4.13
C TYR A 123 4.95 -2.91 -3.65
N VAL A 124 4.30 -1.75 -3.70
CA VAL A 124 2.87 -1.61 -3.34
C VAL A 124 1.99 -2.50 -4.22
N ARG A 125 2.26 -2.56 -5.52
CA ARG A 125 1.50 -3.38 -6.48
C ARG A 125 1.62 -4.86 -6.18
N GLN A 126 2.84 -5.32 -5.89
CA GLN A 126 3.11 -6.69 -5.44
C GLN A 126 2.28 -7.03 -4.19
N GLU A 127 2.41 -6.22 -3.14
CA GLU A 127 1.73 -6.50 -1.87
C GLU A 127 0.21 -6.42 -1.99
N TYR A 128 -0.31 -5.49 -2.81
CA TYR A 128 -1.75 -5.36 -3.04
C TYR A 128 -2.30 -6.56 -3.83
N ALA A 129 -1.60 -7.00 -4.87
CA ALA A 129 -1.97 -8.19 -5.64
C ALA A 129 -2.00 -9.44 -4.75
N ALA A 130 -0.96 -9.62 -3.91
CA ALA A 130 -0.91 -10.75 -2.98
C ALA A 130 -2.02 -10.68 -1.92
N TRP A 131 -2.30 -9.50 -1.35
CA TRP A 131 -3.36 -9.31 -0.36
C TRP A 131 -4.77 -9.58 -0.92
N THR A 132 -5.03 -9.22 -2.17
CA THR A 132 -6.32 -9.49 -2.82
C THR A 132 -6.48 -10.96 -3.21
N ALA A 133 -5.40 -11.63 -3.64
CA ALA A 133 -5.43 -13.04 -4.03
C ALA A 133 -5.80 -14.00 -2.87
N VAL A 134 -5.46 -13.64 -1.63
CA VAL A 134 -5.79 -14.44 -0.43
C VAL A 134 -7.18 -14.15 0.15
N GLY A 135 -8.01 -13.35 -0.53
CA GLY A 135 -9.40 -13.10 -0.13
C GLY A 135 -9.58 -12.01 0.95
N GLN A 136 -8.68 -11.03 1.03
CA GLN A 136 -8.76 -9.89 1.96
C GLN A 136 -9.03 -10.31 3.43
N PRO A 137 -8.03 -10.77 4.18
CA PRO A 137 -8.19 -10.97 5.62
C PRO A 137 -8.69 -9.66 6.27
N GLY A 138 -9.90 -9.70 6.85
CA GLY A 138 -10.59 -8.55 7.44
C GLY A 138 -11.88 -8.10 6.73
N SER A 139 -12.24 -8.70 5.59
CA SER A 139 -13.49 -8.40 4.87
C SER A 139 -14.64 -9.33 5.28
N THR A 140 -14.93 -9.47 6.58
CA THR A 140 -16.22 -10.03 7.00
C THR A 140 -17.26 -8.91 7.02
N SER A 141 -18.16 -8.91 6.04
CA SER A 141 -19.50 -8.33 6.15
C SER A 141 -20.50 -9.46 6.30
#